data_AF-A0A517QDP9-F1
#
_entry.id   AF-A0A517QDP9-F1
#
_cell.length_a   1.000
_cell.length_b   1.000
_cell.length_c   1.000
_cell.angle_alpha   90.00
_cell.angle_beta   90.00
_cell.angle_gamma   90.00
#
_symmetry.space_group_name_H-M   'P 1'
#
loop_
_entity.id
_entity.type
_entity.pdbx_description
1 polymer ?
#
loop_
_entity_poly.entity_id
_entity_poly.type
_entity_poly.pdbx_seq_one_letter_code
_entity_poly.pdbx_strand_id
1 'polypeptide(L)'
;MTTQQDQMTTEQRARTMIIIWFAMIMGVVVFAVIAGVKGQDQQPQEDMLLTMVGMGMAAFMFVVSLIVPNIVANQQFRAALQRGRYETDEEKQQAMNDLESVFMTKFLIGMALLEGGAFINLVFYLVEGKILAYIPVAILVAFMIASKPSQAKLEAWIRNQMENYNLENQN
;
A
#
# COMPACT_ATOMS: atom_id res chain seq x y z
N MET A 1 33.03 -13.17 13.60
CA MET A 1 31.71 -13.71 13.99
C MET A 1 30.69 -13.06 13.09
N THR A 2 30.33 -13.72 12.00
CA THR A 2 29.24 -13.31 11.10
C THR A 2 27.94 -13.65 11.82
N THR A 3 27.23 -12.65 12.30
CA THR A 3 25.88 -12.82 12.84
C THR A 3 25.04 -13.39 11.70
N GLN A 4 24.70 -14.69 11.74
CA GLN A 4 23.70 -15.26 10.85
C GLN A 4 22.43 -14.43 11.03
N GLN A 5 22.12 -13.58 10.06
CA GLN A 5 20.86 -12.85 10.04
C GLN A 5 19.77 -13.92 9.90
N ASP A 6 18.99 -14.07 10.97
CA ASP A 6 17.86 -14.98 11.03
C ASP A 6 16.90 -14.61 9.86
N GLN A 7 16.92 -15.42 8.81
CA GLN A 7 16.13 -15.17 7.62
C GLN A 7 14.68 -15.47 7.97
N MET A 8 13.85 -14.42 8.02
CA MET A 8 12.41 -14.60 8.28
C MET A 8 11.81 -15.57 7.26
N THR A 9 11.09 -16.57 7.75
CA THR A 9 10.38 -17.53 6.90
C THR A 9 9.29 -16.82 6.08
N THR A 10 8.93 -17.35 4.91
CA THR A 10 7.85 -16.81 4.07
C THR A 10 6.54 -16.67 4.86
N GLU A 11 6.26 -17.59 5.79
CA GLU A 11 5.08 -17.51 6.66
C GLU A 11 5.17 -16.32 7.63
N GLN A 12 6.32 -16.09 8.26
CA GLN A 12 6.53 -14.94 9.13
C GLN A 12 6.35 -13.62 8.37
N ARG A 13 6.88 -13.53 7.14
CA ARG A 13 6.73 -12.34 6.29
C ARG A 13 5.27 -12.07 5.92
N ALA A 14 4.52 -13.11 5.55
CA ALA A 14 3.09 -13.00 5.26
C ALA A 14 2.30 -12.51 6.49
N ARG A 15 2.62 -13.04 7.68
CA ARG A 15 2.02 -12.57 8.95
C ARG A 15 2.35 -11.10 9.21
N THR A 16 3.61 -10.69 9.07
CA THR A 16 4.03 -9.28 9.22
C THR A 16 3.28 -8.36 8.27
N MET A 17 3.14 -8.74 7.00
CA MET A 17 2.40 -7.96 6.00
C MET A 17 0.92 -7.81 6.36
N ILE A 18 0.28 -8.86 6.90
CA ILE A 18 -1.11 -8.81 7.37
C ILE A 18 -1.24 -7.88 8.58
N ILE A 19 -0.29 -7.92 9.52
CA ILE A 19 -0.28 -7.04 10.69
C ILE A 19 -0.20 -5.58 10.26
N ILE A 20 0.72 -5.24 9.36
CA ILE A 20 0.88 -3.87 8.86
C ILE A 20 -0.37 -3.42 8.10
N TRP A 21 -0.90 -4.25 7.21
CA TRP A 21 -2.15 -3.98 6.49
C TRP A 21 -3.31 -3.64 7.44
N PHE A 22 -3.49 -4.45 8.49
CA PHE A 22 -4.52 -4.22 9.49
C PHE A 22 -4.26 -2.94 10.29
N ALA A 23 -3.01 -2.69 10.68
CA ALA A 23 -2.63 -1.49 11.42
C ALA A 23 -2.93 -0.20 10.65
N MET A 24 -2.66 -0.16 9.34
CA MET A 24 -2.96 1.00 8.49
C MET A 24 -4.47 1.28 8.41
N ILE A 25 -5.29 0.23 8.22
CA ILE A 25 -6.76 0.39 8.21
C ILE A 25 -7.26 0.89 9.56
N MET A 26 -6.78 0.29 10.66
CA MET A 26 -7.17 0.68 12.00
C MET A 26 -6.75 2.11 12.33
N GLY A 27 -5.59 2.58 11.86
CA GLY A 27 -5.15 3.96 12.01
C GLY A 27 -6.17 4.95 11.43
N VAL A 28 -6.62 4.72 10.19
CA VAL A 28 -7.64 5.55 9.54
C VAL A 28 -8.98 5.47 10.28
N VAL A 29 -9.43 4.28 10.67
CA VAL A 29 -10.72 4.09 11.36
C VAL A 29 -10.73 4.77 12.73
N VAL A 30 -9.68 4.60 13.54
CA VAL A 30 -9.57 5.25 14.85
C VAL A 30 -9.54 6.76 14.68
N PHE A 31 -8.77 7.28 13.72
CA PHE A 31 -8.74 8.70 13.45
C PHE A 31 -10.09 9.22 12.97
N ALA A 32 -10.83 8.45 12.15
CA ALA A 32 -12.17 8.80 11.70
C ALA A 32 -13.17 8.91 12.86
N VAL A 33 -13.07 8.03 13.86
CA VAL A 33 -13.88 8.10 15.09
C VAL A 33 -13.53 9.34 15.91
N ILE A 34 -12.22 9.59 16.14
CA ILE A 34 -11.75 10.78 16.86
C ILE A 34 -12.22 12.05 16.16
N ALA A 35 -12.04 12.11 14.84
CA ALA A 35 -12.48 13.20 14.01
C ALA A 35 -13.98 13.43 14.18
N GLY A 36 -14.79 12.37 14.12
CA GLY A 36 -16.25 12.42 14.27
C GLY A 36 -16.71 12.95 15.62
N VAL A 37 -16.08 12.49 16.71
CA VAL A 37 -16.39 12.97 18.06
C VAL A 37 -16.00 14.43 18.24
N LYS A 38 -14.84 14.86 17.71
CA LYS A 38 -14.37 16.24 17.84
C LYS A 38 -15.03 17.22 16.87
N GLY A 39 -15.47 16.75 15.71
CA GLY A 39 -16.12 17.57 14.68
C GLY A 39 -17.58 17.92 15.00
N GLN A 40 -18.24 17.18 15.91
CA GLN A 40 -19.62 17.47 16.33
C GLN A 40 -19.77 18.83 17.03
N ASP A 41 -18.73 19.30 17.72
CA ASP A 41 -18.75 20.58 18.44
C ASP A 41 -18.53 21.79 17.51
N GLN A 42 -18.15 21.56 16.25
CA GLN A 42 -17.92 22.63 15.28
C GLN A 42 -19.21 22.94 14.51
N GLN A 43 -19.56 24.23 14.42
CA GLN A 43 -20.61 24.65 13.51
C GLN A 43 -20.14 24.45 12.07
N PRO A 44 -20.90 23.75 11.21
CA PRO A 44 -20.52 23.54 9.82
C PRO A 44 -20.31 24.88 9.13
N GLN A 45 -19.13 25.11 8.57
CA GLN A 45 -18.85 26.32 7.81
C GLN A 45 -19.74 26.36 6.55
N GLU A 46 -20.13 27.53 6.04
CA GLU A 46 -20.91 27.56 4.79
C GLU A 46 -20.06 27.16 3.58
N ASP A 47 -18.77 27.49 3.61
CA ASP A 47 -17.81 27.11 2.58
C ASP A 47 -17.53 25.59 2.58
N MET A 48 -17.32 25.04 1.40
CA MET A 48 -17.04 23.63 1.14
C MET A 48 -15.75 23.44 0.33
N LEU A 49 -14.93 24.49 0.21
CA LEU A 49 -13.70 24.48 -0.57
C LEU A 49 -12.78 23.31 -0.19
N LEU A 50 -12.51 23.09 1.10
CA LEU A 50 -11.61 22.02 1.55
C LEU A 50 -12.23 20.66 1.31
N THR A 51 -13.53 20.48 1.55
CA THR A 51 -14.22 19.21 1.23
C THR A 51 -14.11 18.87 -0.26
N MET A 52 -14.30 19.85 -1.15
CA MET A 52 -14.14 19.65 -2.61
C MET A 52 -12.71 19.31 -3.00
N VAL A 53 -11.73 20.04 -2.43
CA VAL A 53 -10.30 19.75 -2.62
C VAL A 53 -9.94 18.36 -2.09
N GLY A 54 -10.50 17.97 -0.94
CA GLY A 54 -10.31 16.66 -0.31
C GLY A 54 -10.80 15.52 -1.18
N MET A 55 -11.99 15.66 -1.77
CA MET A 55 -12.52 14.69 -2.72
C MET A 55 -11.62 14.57 -3.96
N GLY A 56 -11.18 15.71 -4.52
CA GLY A 56 -10.22 15.71 -5.63
C GLY A 56 -8.90 15.03 -5.29
N MET A 57 -8.38 15.31 -4.09
CA MET A 57 -7.13 14.71 -3.60
C MET A 57 -7.26 13.21 -3.33
N ALA A 58 -8.40 12.76 -2.80
CA ALA A 58 -8.69 11.34 -2.61
C ALA A 58 -8.75 10.60 -3.96
N ALA A 59 -9.44 11.16 -4.95
CA ALA A 59 -9.50 10.59 -6.30
C ALA A 59 -8.11 10.53 -6.94
N PHE A 60 -7.32 11.59 -6.79
CA PHE A 60 -5.93 11.63 -7.27
C PHE A 60 -5.06 10.58 -6.56
N MET A 61 -5.06 10.54 -5.23
CA MET A 61 -4.29 9.55 -4.45
C MET A 61 -4.70 8.12 -4.78
N PHE A 62 -5.99 7.89 -5.03
CA PHE A 62 -6.48 6.60 -5.52
C PHE A 62 -5.81 6.21 -6.84
N VAL A 63 -5.83 7.09 -7.86
CA VAL A 63 -5.16 6.82 -9.15
C VAL A 63 -3.65 6.61 -8.98
N VAL A 64 -2.99 7.46 -8.20
CA VAL A 64 -1.54 7.36 -7.94
C VAL A 64 -1.20 6.04 -7.26
N SER A 65 -2.06 5.57 -6.34
CA SER A 65 -1.90 4.27 -5.67
C SER A 65 -1.91 3.06 -6.62
N LEU A 66 -2.49 3.20 -7.82
CA LEU A 66 -2.47 2.15 -8.84
C LEU A 66 -1.20 2.18 -9.70
N ILE A 67 -0.57 3.34 -9.85
CA ILE A 67 0.55 3.54 -10.79
C ILE A 67 1.90 3.42 -10.06
N VAL A 68 2.09 4.23 -9.01
CA VAL A 68 3.39 4.39 -8.34
C VAL A 68 3.93 3.07 -7.78
N PRO A 69 3.14 2.23 -7.08
CA PRO A 69 3.63 0.95 -6.60
C PRO A 69 4.20 0.05 -7.69
N ASN A 70 3.58 0.04 -8.88
CA ASN A 70 4.03 -0.77 -10.00
C ASN A 70 5.36 -0.27 -10.57
N ILE A 71 5.55 1.05 -10.67
CA ILE A 71 6.82 1.64 -11.14
C ILE A 71 7.95 1.27 -10.19
N VAL A 72 7.76 1.46 -8.88
CA VAL A 72 8.77 1.15 -7.86
C VAL A 72 9.09 -0.35 -7.84
N ALA A 73 8.05 -1.20 -7.91
CA ALA A 73 8.23 -2.65 -7.93
C ALA A 73 9.05 -3.12 -9.15
N ASN A 74 8.76 -2.60 -10.34
CA ASN A 74 9.48 -2.98 -11.56
C ASN A 74 10.96 -2.59 -11.49
N GLN A 75 11.26 -1.41 -10.92
CA GLN A 75 12.64 -0.96 -10.72
C GLN A 75 13.40 -1.87 -9.74
N GLN A 76 12.80 -2.18 -8.60
CA GLN A 76 13.41 -3.06 -7.60
C GLN A 76 13.54 -4.50 -8.10
N PHE A 77 12.56 -4.99 -8.87
CA PHE A 77 12.57 -6.31 -9.50
C PHE A 77 13.78 -6.45 -10.45
N ARG A 78 13.96 -5.49 -11.37
CA ARG A 78 15.13 -5.48 -12.27
C ARG A 78 16.44 -5.42 -11.51
N ALA A 79 16.51 -4.62 -10.44
CA ALA A 79 17.69 -4.54 -9.58
C ALA A 79 17.96 -5.85 -8.82
N ALA A 80 16.92 -6.64 -8.48
CA ALA A 80 17.08 -7.96 -7.88
C ALA A 80 17.60 -8.99 -8.90
N LEU A 81 17.04 -8.99 -10.12
CA LEU A 81 17.49 -9.90 -11.19
C LEU A 81 18.94 -9.68 -11.61
N GLN A 82 19.39 -8.43 -11.72
CA GLN A 82 20.78 -8.10 -12.06
C GLN A 82 21.79 -8.58 -11.01
N ARG A 83 21.36 -8.78 -9.76
CA ARG A 83 22.21 -9.26 -8.66
C ARG A 83 22.28 -10.79 -8.60
N GLY A 84 21.31 -11.50 -9.18
CA GLY A 84 21.26 -12.95 -9.16
C GLY A 84 22.13 -13.57 -10.26
N ARG A 85 23.20 -14.26 -9.88
CA ARG A 85 23.65 -15.45 -10.62
C ARG A 85 22.88 -16.63 -10.02
N TYR A 86 22.19 -17.40 -10.84
CA TYR A 86 21.24 -18.42 -10.39
C TYR A 86 21.81 -19.84 -10.60
N GLU A 87 23.03 -20.06 -10.14
CA GLU A 87 23.72 -21.33 -10.39
C GLU A 87 23.42 -22.36 -9.29
N THR A 88 23.19 -21.89 -8.06
CA THR A 88 22.95 -22.73 -6.88
C THR A 88 21.52 -22.63 -6.36
N ASP A 89 21.08 -23.64 -5.60
CA ASP A 89 19.74 -23.64 -4.99
C ASP A 89 19.62 -22.60 -3.86
N GLU A 90 20.72 -22.26 -3.18
CA GLU A 90 20.77 -21.17 -2.20
C GLU A 90 20.52 -19.80 -2.85
N GLU A 91 21.13 -19.54 -4.01
CA GLU A 91 20.92 -18.30 -4.77
C GLU A 91 19.48 -18.16 -5.27
N LYS A 92 18.85 -19.26 -5.69
CA LYS A 92 17.42 -19.26 -6.07
C LYS A 92 16.52 -18.90 -4.89
N GLN A 93 16.80 -19.45 -3.71
CA GLN A 93 16.04 -19.13 -2.50
C GLN A 93 16.23 -17.65 -2.10
N GLN A 94 17.45 -17.14 -2.19
CA GLN A 94 17.73 -15.74 -1.92
C GLN A 94 17.01 -14.80 -2.88
N ALA A 95 16.96 -15.14 -4.17
CA ALA A 95 16.22 -14.34 -5.13
C ALA A 95 14.71 -14.36 -4.87
N MET A 96 14.14 -15.51 -4.49
CA MET A 96 12.74 -15.57 -4.10
C MET A 96 12.47 -14.65 -2.90
N ASN A 97 13.37 -14.67 -1.91
CA ASN A 97 13.29 -13.78 -0.74
C ASN A 97 13.36 -12.30 -1.12
N ASP A 98 14.16 -11.92 -2.12
CA ASP A 98 14.23 -10.55 -2.63
C ASP A 98 12.94 -10.16 -3.34
N LEU A 99 12.37 -11.03 -4.17
CA LEU A 99 11.11 -10.80 -4.88
C LEU A 99 9.93 -10.60 -3.91
N GLU A 100 9.88 -11.38 -2.83
CA GLU A 100 8.91 -11.18 -1.75
C GLU A 100 9.03 -9.78 -1.11
N SER A 101 10.26 -9.30 -0.90
CA SER A 101 10.51 -7.97 -0.33
C SER A 101 10.06 -6.85 -1.27
N VAL A 102 10.25 -7.03 -2.58
CA VAL A 102 9.76 -6.10 -3.60
C VAL A 102 8.23 -6.03 -3.59
N PHE A 103 7.56 -7.18 -3.52
CA PHE A 103 6.10 -7.24 -3.42
C PHE A 103 5.58 -6.55 -2.16
N MET A 104 6.22 -6.79 -1.01
CA MET A 104 5.86 -6.13 0.26
C MET A 104 6.01 -4.61 0.13
N THR A 105 7.11 -4.13 -0.44
CA THR A 105 7.35 -2.69 -0.64
C THR A 105 6.28 -2.07 -1.54
N LYS A 106 5.99 -2.70 -2.68
CA LYS A 106 4.90 -2.32 -3.58
C LYS A 106 3.58 -2.16 -2.82
N PHE A 107 3.22 -3.19 -2.06
CA PHE A 107 1.96 -3.22 -1.32
C PHE A 107 1.87 -2.07 -0.30
N LEU A 108 2.93 -1.86 0.49
CA LEU A 108 2.97 -0.80 1.51
C LEU A 108 2.87 0.60 0.89
N ILE A 109 3.55 0.86 -0.22
CA ILE A 109 3.47 2.14 -0.92
C ILE A 109 2.03 2.41 -1.40
N GLY A 110 1.38 1.39 -1.98
CA GLY A 110 0.00 1.51 -2.44
C GLY A 110 -0.97 1.82 -1.29
N MET A 111 -0.84 1.10 -0.18
CA MET A 111 -1.66 1.31 1.01
C MET A 111 -1.43 2.69 1.64
N ALA A 112 -0.19 3.18 1.66
CA ALA A 112 0.16 4.47 2.26
C ALA A 112 -0.43 5.65 1.47
N LEU A 113 -0.51 5.54 0.15
CA LEU A 113 -1.16 6.56 -0.70
C LEU A 113 -2.67 6.63 -0.43
N LEU A 114 -3.34 5.49 -0.30
CA LEU A 114 -4.77 5.42 0.05
C LEU A 114 -5.02 5.97 1.45
N GLU A 115 -4.19 5.57 2.42
CA GLU A 115 -4.22 6.07 3.79
C GLU A 115 -4.05 7.59 3.84
N GLY A 116 -3.07 8.14 3.13
CA GLY A 116 -2.84 9.59 3.04
C GLY A 116 -4.05 10.35 2.48
N GLY A 117 -4.68 9.82 1.42
CA GLY A 117 -5.93 10.39 0.88
C GLY A 117 -7.08 10.39 1.89
N ALA A 118 -7.21 9.32 2.68
CA ALA A 118 -8.22 9.21 3.72
C ALA A 118 -7.95 10.18 4.89
N PHE A 119 -6.72 10.25 5.39
CA PHE A 119 -6.35 11.16 6.48
C PHE A 119 -6.56 12.63 6.12
N ILE A 120 -6.20 13.05 4.91
CA ILE A 120 -6.42 14.44 4.45
C ILE A 120 -7.91 14.80 4.52
N ASN A 121 -8.80 13.90 4.08
CA ASN A 121 -10.24 14.15 4.13
C ASN A 121 -10.77 14.21 5.57
N LEU A 122 -10.24 13.37 6.47
CA LEU A 122 -10.58 13.44 7.90
C LEU A 122 -10.09 14.73 8.56
N VAL A 123 -8.92 15.25 8.15
CA VAL A 123 -8.43 16.57 8.59
C VAL A 123 -9.34 17.69 8.06
N PHE A 124 -9.78 17.63 6.81
CA PHE A 124 -10.71 18.63 6.27
C PHE A 124 -12.08 18.57 6.95
N TYR A 125 -12.56 17.39 7.32
CA TYR A 125 -13.74 17.26 8.17
C TYR A 125 -13.57 17.99 9.51
N LEU A 126 -12.41 17.86 10.16
CA LEU A 126 -12.10 18.56 11.41
C LEU A 126 -11.96 20.08 11.28
N VAL A 127 -11.95 20.62 10.06
CA VAL A 127 -11.88 22.07 9.80
C VAL A 127 -13.23 22.64 9.39
N GLU A 128 -13.95 21.95 8.49
CA GLU A 128 -15.22 22.45 7.94
C GLU A 128 -16.48 21.85 8.61
N GLY A 129 -16.34 20.74 9.34
CA GLY A 129 -17.46 20.01 9.95
C GLY A 129 -18.38 19.31 8.94
N LYS A 130 -18.01 19.23 7.66
CA LYS A 130 -18.86 18.70 6.59
C LYS A 130 -18.80 17.19 6.51
N ILE A 131 -19.91 16.53 6.85
CA ILE A 131 -19.99 15.06 6.84
C ILE A 131 -19.68 14.42 5.47
N LEU A 132 -19.82 15.18 4.38
CA LEU A 132 -19.49 14.74 3.02
C LEU A 132 -18.02 14.32 2.88
N ALA A 133 -17.11 14.87 3.69
CA ALA A 133 -15.70 14.47 3.71
C ALA A 133 -15.49 12.99 4.12
N TYR A 134 -16.47 12.33 4.76
CA TYR A 134 -16.39 10.89 5.07
C TYR A 134 -16.63 9.98 3.86
N ILE A 135 -17.27 10.47 2.80
CA ILE A 135 -17.57 9.66 1.61
C ILE A 135 -16.27 9.12 0.97
N PRO A 136 -15.29 9.96 0.59
CA PRO A 136 -14.03 9.47 0.04
C PRO A 136 -13.28 8.57 1.03
N VAL A 137 -13.32 8.87 2.34
CA VAL A 137 -12.69 8.05 3.38
C VAL A 137 -13.26 6.63 3.38
N ALA A 138 -14.59 6.50 3.35
CA ALA A 138 -15.26 5.19 3.33
C ALA A 138 -14.90 4.39 2.08
N ILE A 139 -14.83 5.04 0.91
CA ILE A 139 -14.44 4.41 -0.35
C ILE A 139 -12.99 3.92 -0.29
N LEU A 140 -12.06 4.77 0.16
CA LEU A 140 -10.64 4.42 0.25
C LEU A 140 -10.41 3.29 1.25
N VAL A 141 -11.06 3.32 2.42
CA VAL A 141 -11.00 2.23 3.42
C VAL A 141 -11.58 0.93 2.85
N ALA A 142 -12.70 0.98 2.13
CA ALA A 142 -13.25 -0.21 1.49
C ALA A 142 -12.26 -0.81 0.47
N PHE A 143 -11.55 0.02 -0.28
CA PHE A 143 -10.52 -0.43 -1.21
C PHE A 143 -9.28 -0.99 -0.48
N MET A 144 -8.86 -0.39 0.63
CA MET A 144 -7.82 -0.93 1.51
C MET A 144 -8.19 -2.33 2.04
N ILE A 145 -9.45 -2.53 2.45
CA ILE A 145 -9.95 -3.83 2.90
C ILE A 145 -9.93 -4.86 1.75
N ALA A 146 -10.41 -4.48 0.56
CA ALA A 146 -10.39 -5.32 -0.64
C ALA A 146 -8.96 -5.68 -1.10
N SER A 147 -7.98 -4.84 -0.75
CA SER A 147 -6.57 -5.02 -1.10
C SER A 147 -5.85 -6.09 -0.26
N LYS A 148 -6.55 -6.82 0.63
CA LYS A 148 -5.98 -7.87 1.49
C LYS A 148 -4.81 -8.65 0.84
N PRO A 149 -3.64 -8.70 1.49
CA PRO A 149 -2.50 -9.43 0.96
C PRO A 149 -2.74 -10.94 1.02
N SER A 150 -2.33 -11.67 -0.01
CA SER A 150 -2.42 -13.14 -0.04
C SER A 150 -1.23 -13.76 -0.79
N GLN A 151 -0.87 -14.99 -0.42
CA GLN A 151 0.19 -15.74 -1.10
C GLN A 151 -0.12 -15.93 -2.59
N ALA A 152 -1.39 -16.21 -2.93
CA ALA A 152 -1.82 -16.31 -4.33
C ALA A 152 -1.57 -15.03 -5.14
N LYS A 153 -1.77 -13.83 -4.54
CA LYS A 153 -1.48 -12.55 -5.20
C LYS A 153 0.03 -12.36 -5.40
N LEU A 154 0.84 -12.76 -4.43
CA LEU A 154 2.31 -12.72 -4.52
C LEU A 154 2.79 -13.63 -5.66
N GLU A 155 2.38 -14.90 -5.66
CA GLU A 155 2.77 -15.87 -6.69
C GLU A 155 2.33 -15.43 -8.09
N ALA A 156 1.09 -14.92 -8.23
CA ALA A 156 0.60 -14.39 -9.49
C ALA A 156 1.42 -13.17 -9.94
N TRP A 157 1.79 -12.28 -9.02
CA TRP A 157 2.63 -11.14 -9.34
C TRP A 157 4.04 -11.57 -9.78
N ILE A 158 4.70 -12.48 -9.05
CA ILE A 158 6.03 -13.01 -9.42
C ILE A 158 5.99 -13.63 -10.81
N ARG A 159 4.99 -14.47 -11.09
CA ARG A 159 4.80 -15.11 -12.39
C ARG A 159 4.69 -14.10 -13.52
N ASN A 160 3.84 -13.08 -13.36
CA ASN A 160 3.66 -12.02 -14.35
C ASN A 160 4.95 -11.21 -14.59
N GLN A 161 5.75 -10.98 -13.54
CA GLN A 161 7.04 -10.27 -13.69
C GLN A 161 8.08 -11.12 -14.44
N MET A 162 8.17 -12.42 -14.12
CA MET A 162 9.08 -13.33 -14.82
C MET A 162 8.69 -13.51 -16.30
N GLU A 163 7.39 -13.60 -16.60
CA GLU A 163 6.89 -13.66 -17.97
C GLU A 163 7.26 -12.40 -18.76
N ASN A 164 6.98 -11.21 -18.19
CA ASN A 164 7.33 -9.93 -18.81
C ASN A 164 8.85 -9.80 -19.04
N TYR A 165 9.67 -10.23 -18.08
CA TYR A 165 11.12 -10.20 -18.21
C TYR A 165 11.65 -11.12 -19.32
N ASN A 166 11.08 -12.33 -19.44
CA ASN A 166 11.48 -13.25 -20.50
C ASN A 166 11.12 -12.71 -21.90
N LEU A 167 9.96 -12.07 -22.04
CA LEU A 167 9.54 -11.44 -23.30
C LEU A 167 10.44 -10.26 -23.70
N GLU A 168 10.91 -9.46 -22.73
CA GLU A 168 11.82 -8.34 -22.99
C GLU A 168 13.22 -8.79 -23.46
N ASN A 169 13.69 -9.98 -23.05
CA ASN A 169 15.03 -10.49 -23.39
C ASN A 169 15.06 -11.44 -24.60
N GLN A 170 13.91 -11.72 -25.22
CA GLN A 170 13.82 -12.52 -26.45
C GLN A 170 13.84 -11.68 -27.75
N ASN A 171 13.73 -10.35 -27.64
CA ASN A 171 13.82 -9.40 -28.75
C ASN A 171 15.19 -8.71 -28.79
#